data_AF-A0A3C2ASL5-F1
#
_entry.id   AF-A0A3C2ASL5-F1
#
_cell.length_a   1.000
_cell.length_b   1.000
_cell.length_c   1.000
_cell.angle_alpha   90.00
_cell.angle_beta   90.00
_cell.angle_gamma   90.00
#
_symmetry.space_group_name_H-M   'P 1'
#
loop_
_entity.id
_entity.type
_entity.pdbx_description
1 polymer ?
#
loop_
_entity_poly.entity_id
_entity_poly.type
_entity_poly.pdbx_seq_one_letter_code
_entity_poly.pdbx_strand_id
1 'polypeptide(L)'
;QREANEADLMRVQQQYLQVEQAAQDQLLRKQADLTNMLKADMDKAIAVLKDELNLDFILLYEEGGQIIYANTDFDITERMVNMLNESRETPSEEEAAEEAVDSTSAE
;
A
#
# COMPACT_ATOMS: atom_id res chain seq x y z
N GLN A 1 1.77 -45.89 21.85
CA GLN A 1 1.99 -44.52 22.35
C GLN A 1 2.99 -43.74 21.48
N ARG A 2 4.14 -44.30 21.06
CA ARG A 2 5.06 -43.62 20.14
C ARG A 2 4.47 -43.30 18.76
N GLU A 3 3.84 -44.27 18.11
CA GLU A 3 3.21 -44.09 16.79
C GLU A 3 2.10 -43.03 16.79
N ALA A 4 1.32 -42.94 17.88
CA ALA A 4 0.28 -41.92 18.02
C ALA A 4 0.88 -40.51 18.18
N ASN A 5 1.97 -40.38 18.94
CA ASN A 5 2.70 -39.11 19.09
C ASN A 5 3.41 -38.69 17.80
N GLU A 6 3.94 -39.64 17.03
CA GLU A 6 4.57 -39.38 15.73
C GLU A 6 3.53 -38.94 14.68
N ALA A 7 2.36 -39.60 14.64
CA ALA A 7 1.26 -39.20 13.77
C ALA A 7 0.73 -37.81 14.12
N ASP A 8 0.62 -37.50 15.42
CA ASP A 8 0.15 -36.19 15.88
C ASP A 8 1.17 -35.08 15.57
N LEU A 9 2.46 -35.35 15.79
CA LEU A 9 3.54 -34.44 15.42
C LEU A 9 3.57 -34.14 13.92
N MET A 10 3.39 -35.16 13.07
CA MET A 10 3.30 -34.99 11.62
C MET A 10 2.08 -34.18 11.19
N ARG A 11 0.93 -34.40 11.85
CA ARG A 11 -0.29 -33.63 11.61
C ARG A 11 -0.11 -32.16 11.96
N VAL A 12 0.46 -31.87 13.13
CA VAL A 12 0.72 -30.49 13.58
C VAL A 12 1.72 -29.79 12.66
N GLN A 13 2.78 -30.48 12.22
CA GLN A 13 3.72 -29.91 11.25
C GLN A 13 3.06 -29.55 9.91
N GLN A 14 2.20 -30.42 9.38
CA GLN A 14 1.46 -30.12 8.15
C GLN A 14 0.51 -28.94 8.34
N GLN A 15 -0.19 -28.86 9.48
CA GLN A 15 -1.06 -27.72 9.80
C GLN A 15 -0.26 -26.42 9.92
N TYR A 16 0.91 -26.46 10.56
CA TYR A 16 1.79 -25.30 10.68
C TYR A 16 2.21 -24.77 9.30
N LEU A 17 2.66 -25.65 8.41
CA LEU A 17 3.05 -25.28 7.04
C LEU A 17 1.89 -24.66 6.25
N GLN A 18 0.67 -25.19 6.40
CA GLN A 18 -0.52 -24.64 5.74
C GLN A 18 -0.87 -23.24 6.25
N VAL A 19 -0.82 -23.04 7.57
CA VAL A 19 -1.08 -21.73 8.19
C VAL A 19 -0.01 -20.72 7.77
N GLU A 20 1.26 -21.12 7.76
CA GLU A 20 2.36 -20.25 7.33
C GLU A 20 2.19 -19.82 5.87
N GLN A 21 1.88 -20.76 4.97
CA GLN A 21 1.67 -20.44 3.56
C GLN A 21 0.45 -19.53 3.36
N ALA A 22 -0.65 -19.78 4.06
CA ALA A 22 -1.84 -18.92 4.01
C ALA A 22 -1.54 -17.49 4.51
N ALA A 23 -0.74 -17.36 5.57
CA ALA A 23 -0.31 -16.06 6.08
C ALA A 23 0.57 -15.31 5.06
N GLN A 24 1.52 -16.00 4.41
CA GLN A 24 2.34 -15.42 3.35
C GLN A 24 1.49 -14.93 2.17
N ASP A 25 0.54 -15.74 1.71
CA ASP A 25 -0.37 -15.36 0.62
C ASP A 25 -1.23 -14.14 0.99
N GLN A 26 -1.70 -14.07 2.22
CA GLN A 26 -2.47 -12.93 2.72
C GLN A 26 -1.62 -11.66 2.74
N LEU A 27 -0.35 -11.75 3.17
CA LEU A 27 0.57 -10.61 3.16
C LEU A 27 0.84 -10.11 1.75
N LEU A 28 1.06 -11.01 0.79
CA LEU A 28 1.27 -10.64 -0.61
C LEU A 28 0.05 -9.93 -1.21
N ARG A 29 -1.17 -10.40 -0.91
CA ARG A 29 -2.40 -9.73 -1.33
C ARG A 29 -2.51 -8.34 -0.72
N LYS A 30 -2.30 -8.20 0.59
CA LYS A 30 -2.32 -6.89 1.25
C LYS A 30 -1.30 -5.92 0.66
N GLN A 31 -0.10 -6.39 0.34
CA GLN A 31 0.93 -5.56 -0.31
C GLN A 31 0.47 -5.10 -1.69
N ALA A 32 -0.12 -5.99 -2.50
CA ALA A 32 -0.64 -5.63 -3.81
C ALA A 32 -1.79 -4.62 -3.71
N ASP A 33 -2.71 -4.82 -2.76
CA ASP A 33 -3.84 -3.91 -2.53
C ASP A 33 -3.37 -2.53 -2.07
N LEU A 34 -2.43 -2.46 -1.13
CA LEU A 34 -1.80 -1.20 -0.70
C LEU A 34 -1.08 -0.50 -1.85
N THR A 35 -0.39 -1.25 -2.71
CA THR A 35 0.27 -0.68 -3.89
C THR A 35 -0.74 -0.09 -4.86
N ASN A 36 -1.88 -0.76 -5.08
CA ASN A 36 -2.95 -0.27 -5.95
C ASN A 36 -3.62 0.98 -5.38
N MET A 37 -3.88 1.00 -4.06
CA MET A 37 -4.42 2.18 -3.38
C MET A 37 -3.47 3.37 -3.49
N LEU A 38 -2.19 3.18 -3.19
CA LEU A 38 -1.17 4.22 -3.33
C LEU A 38 -1.11 4.76 -4.76
N LYS A 39 -1.16 3.87 -5.76
CA LYS A 39 -1.18 4.28 -7.17
C LYS A 39 -2.42 5.11 -7.50
N ALA A 40 -3.59 4.72 -7.02
CA ALA A 40 -4.83 5.47 -7.26
C ALA A 40 -4.77 6.87 -6.61
N ASP A 41 -4.20 6.98 -5.41
CA ASP A 41 -3.98 8.27 -4.74
C ASP A 41 -3.02 9.15 -5.55
N MET A 42 -1.91 8.56 -6.02
CA MET A 42 -0.95 9.24 -6.89
C MET A 42 -1.58 9.72 -8.20
N ASP A 43 -2.41 8.90 -8.85
CA ASP A 43 -3.07 9.27 -10.11
C ASP A 43 -4.04 10.45 -9.91
N LYS A 44 -4.80 10.48 -8.80
CA LYS A 44 -5.66 11.62 -8.43
C LYS A 44 -4.84 12.88 -8.18
N ALA A 45 -3.77 12.75 -7.41
CA ALA A 45 -2.84 13.82 -7.13
C ALA A 45 -2.26 14.43 -8.43
N ILE A 46 -1.75 13.57 -9.31
CA ILE A 46 -1.19 13.97 -10.61
C ILE A 46 -2.22 14.75 -11.44
N ALA A 47 -3.48 14.31 -11.46
CA ALA A 47 -4.53 15.01 -12.20
C ALA A 47 -4.76 16.44 -11.70
N VAL A 48 -4.80 16.64 -10.39
CA VAL A 48 -4.95 17.99 -9.78
C VAL A 48 -3.74 18.86 -10.10
N LEU A 49 -2.53 18.34 -9.89
CA LEU A 49 -1.30 19.10 -10.14
C LEU A 49 -1.12 19.47 -11.60
N LYS A 50 -1.52 18.59 -12.52
CA LYS A 50 -1.51 18.85 -13.96
C LYS A 50 -2.28 20.12 -14.30
N ASP A 51 -3.49 20.25 -13.77
CA ASP A 51 -4.37 21.38 -14.04
C ASP A 51 -3.90 22.66 -13.33
N GLU A 52 -3.44 22.56 -12.08
CA GLU A 52 -2.94 23.71 -11.31
C GLU A 52 -1.67 24.32 -11.90
N LEU A 53 -0.75 23.48 -12.37
CA LEU A 53 0.54 23.90 -12.91
C LEU A 53 0.52 24.06 -14.43
N ASN A 54 -0.62 23.80 -15.09
CA ASN A 54 -0.77 23.78 -16.55
C ASN A 54 0.30 22.92 -17.24
N LEU A 55 0.51 21.70 -16.74
CA LEU A 55 1.49 20.77 -17.27
C LEU A 55 0.86 19.85 -18.31
N ASP A 56 1.51 19.71 -19.47
CA ASP A 56 1.08 18.73 -20.47
C ASP A 56 1.67 17.34 -20.21
N PHE A 57 2.87 17.28 -19.63
CA PHE A 57 3.61 16.05 -19.37
C PHE A 57 4.26 16.08 -17.99
N ILE A 58 4.17 14.95 -17.28
CA ILE A 58 4.90 14.70 -16.04
C ILE A 58 5.81 13.50 -16.31
N LEU A 59 7.09 13.65 -16.00
CA LEU A 59 8.12 12.65 -16.28
C LEU A 59 8.66 12.10 -14.97
N LEU A 60 8.76 10.77 -14.87
CA LEU A 60 9.35 10.12 -13.72
C LEU A 60 10.88 10.19 -13.81
N TYR A 61 11.50 10.66 -12.74
CA TYR A 61 12.95 10.68 -12.60
C TYR A 61 13.42 9.44 -11.83
N GLU A 62 14.18 8.58 -12.49
CA GLU A 62 14.80 7.40 -11.88
C GLU A 62 16.31 7.46 -12.10
N GLU A 63 17.10 7.05 -11.09
CA GLU A 63 18.55 6.98 -11.22
C GLU A 63 18.93 5.97 -12.31
N GLY A 64 19.64 6.41 -13.34
CA GLY A 64 19.95 5.60 -14.52
C GLY A 64 18.81 5.48 -15.54
N GLY A 65 17.72 6.21 -15.36
CA GLY A 65 16.61 6.30 -16.30
C GLY A 65 16.95 7.11 -17.56
N GLN A 66 15.93 7.31 -18.40
CA GLN A 66 16.06 8.05 -19.67
C GLN A 66 16.30 9.56 -19.50
N ILE A 67 16.02 10.11 -18.32
CA ILE A 67 16.24 11.52 -18.01
C ILE A 67 17.67 11.70 -17.47
N ILE A 68 18.52 12.26 -18.30
CA ILE A 68 19.94 12.48 -17.96
C ILE A 68 20.09 13.72 -17.07
N TYR A 69 19.26 14.74 -17.29
CA TYR A 69 19.28 15.99 -16.55
C TYR A 69 17.91 16.68 -16.63
N ALA A 70 17.43 17.20 -15.50
CA ALA A 70 16.23 18.00 -15.40
C ALA A 70 16.52 19.22 -14.52
N ASN A 71 15.86 20.35 -14.81
CA ASN A 71 15.94 21.51 -13.93
C ASN A 71 15.09 21.25 -12.67
N THR A 72 15.69 21.41 -11.50
CA THR A 72 15.07 21.24 -10.19
C THR A 72 13.88 22.18 -9.95
N ASP A 73 13.81 23.31 -10.64
CA ASP A 73 12.67 24.24 -10.54
C ASP A 73 11.34 23.61 -11.01
N PHE A 74 11.40 22.54 -11.81
CA PHE A 74 10.24 21.79 -12.29
C PHE A 74 10.02 20.48 -11.52
N ASP A 75 10.76 20.27 -10.42
CA ASP A 75 10.54 19.13 -9.54
C ASP A 75 9.25 19.36 -8.72
N ILE A 76 8.22 18.59 -9.04
CA ILE A 76 6.91 18.65 -8.36
C ILE A 76 6.79 17.65 -7.22
N THR A 77 7.83 16.85 -6.94
CA THR A 77 7.76 15.70 -6.03
C THR A 77 7.38 16.12 -4.61
N GLU A 78 7.96 17.21 -4.10
CA GLU A 78 7.64 17.74 -2.77
C GLU A 78 6.17 18.20 -2.68
N ARG A 79 5.68 18.90 -3.71
CA ARG A 79 4.29 19.35 -3.77
C ARG A 79 3.32 18.17 -3.85
N MET A 80 3.69 17.12 -4.58
CA MET A 80 2.92 15.88 -4.67
C MET A 80 2.83 15.17 -3.31
N VAL A 81 3.94 15.05 -2.58
CA VAL A 81 3.96 14.45 -1.24
C VAL A 81 3.07 15.22 -0.27
N ASN A 82 3.14 16.55 -0.27
CA ASN A 82 2.32 17.37 0.62
C ASN A 82 0.83 17.17 0.35
N MET A 83 0.41 17.21 -0.91
CA MET A 83 -0.99 17.00 -1.28
C MET A 83 -1.47 15.58 -0.96
N LEU A 84 -0.62 14.55 -1.16
CA LEU A 84 -0.97 13.17 -0.78
C LEU A 84 -1.19 13.04 0.74
N ASN A 85 -0.36 13.70 1.55
CA ASN A 85 -0.52 13.70 3.01
C ASN A 85 -1.78 14.47 3.44
N GLU A 86 -2.04 15.64 2.86
CA GLU A 86 -3.25 16.44 3.14
C GLU A 86 -4.54 15.68 2.77
N SER A 87 -4.52 14.93 1.65
CA SER A 87 -5.66 14.09 1.24
C SER A 87 -5.91 12.89 2.16
N ARG A 88 -4.94 12.53 3.02
CA ARG A 88 -5.07 11.47 4.02
C ARG A 88 -5.47 12.00 5.39
N GLU A 89 -5.05 13.21 5.74
CA GLU A 89 -5.48 13.88 6.98
C GLU A 89 -6.95 14.35 6.94
N THR A 90 -7.54 14.43 5.76
CA THR A 90 -8.98 14.55 5.58
C THR A 90 -9.57 13.15 5.41
N PRO A 91 -10.08 12.51 6.48
CA PRO A 91 -10.60 11.16 6.36
C PRO A 91 -11.78 11.23 5.39
N SER A 92 -11.74 10.44 4.32
CA SER A 92 -12.99 10.11 3.65
C SER A 92 -13.90 9.48 4.70
N GLU A 93 -15.16 9.90 4.78
CA GLU A 93 -16.13 9.46 5.79
C GLU A 93 -16.32 7.93 5.84
N GLU A 94 -15.75 7.19 4.88
CA GLU A 94 -15.76 5.72 4.80
C GLU A 94 -14.72 5.06 5.72
N GLU A 95 -13.53 5.65 5.95
CA GLU A 95 -12.50 5.07 6.85
C GLU A 95 -12.82 5.30 8.34
N ALA A 96 -13.50 6.41 8.66
CA ALA A 96 -13.95 6.71 10.02
C ALA A 96 -15.03 5.74 10.52
N ALA A 97 -15.76 5.09 9.61
CA ALA A 97 -16.77 4.10 9.95
C ALA A 97 -16.15 2.73 10.28
N GLU A 98 -15.05 2.33 9.63
CA GLU A 98 -14.42 1.02 9.85
C GLU A 98 -13.58 0.95 11.14
N GLU A 99 -12.86 2.02 11.50
CA GLU A 99 -12.12 2.07 12.78
C GLU A 99 -13.05 2.09 14.02
N ALA A 100 -14.28 2.61 13.88
CA ALA A 100 -15.26 2.64 14.96
C ALA A 100 -15.88 1.26 15.26
N VAL A 101 -15.93 0.35 14.28
CA VAL A 101 -16.50 -1.00 14.49
C VAL A 101 -15.50 -1.98 15.11
N ASP A 102 -14.20 -1.82 14.81
CA ASP A 102 -13.15 -2.67 15.40
C ASP A 102 -12.89 -2.31 16.87
N SER A 103 -12.98 -1.03 17.22
CA SER A 103 -12.82 -0.56 18.61
C SER A 103 -14.01 -0.88 19.53
N THR A 104 -15.21 -1.14 18.99
CA THR A 104 -16.41 -1.46 19.78
C THR A 104 -16.69 -2.95 19.96
N SER A 105 -15.93 -3.83 19.30
CA SER A 105 -16.04 -5.30 19.49
C SER A 105 -15.04 -5.87 20.50
N ALA A 106 -14.21 -5.03 21.13
CA ALA A 106 -13.18 -5.45 22.09
C ALA A 106 -13.46 -5.03 23.56
N GLU A 107 -14.66 -4.54 23.89
CA GLU A 107 -15.09 -4.29 25.28
C GLU A 107 -16.11 -5.32 25.80
#